data_AF-A0A2V9CEB4-F1
#
_entry.id   AF-A0A2V9CEB4-F1
#
_cell.length_a   1.000
_cell.length_b   1.000
_cell.length_c   1.000
_cell.angle_alpha   90.00
_cell.angle_beta   90.00
_cell.angle_gamma   90.00
#
_symmetry.space_group_name_H-M   'P 1'
#
loop_
_entity.id
_entity.type
_entity.pdbx_description
1 polymer ?
#
loop_
_entity_poly.entity_id
_entity_poly.type
_entity_poly.pdbx_seq_one_letter_code
_entity_poly.pdbx_strand_id
1 'polypeptide(L)'
;MRNFAMRVVILAAIVLIAPALKGGFRLQAEPAPVARADAGKTFWQAQMCQYCHGVQAEGAWGPDLAGRGLTEAQIRHALREPYGLMPAYRETQVSDQTIANLQAFFATLPKAEQFGPWRWRSPPEDAPEGQRLQSAFGCGQCHEPELAIPRRWLGGVGKDADFVYFEKQIYQHTDKYPGGRMGNFSKERLPEIVLREIYRFMVDAGFRAPINASLLAGPRQGENTTYTLTVFNDGVAKRGLDAEEITIFIKIPQGTKFVSATGNGFRGAHPLAQLGLEPAIPNTPGRFDPSGKLPEREKPDLSGDVAVWEVPRIAAAEKQTYTLTLSGPTAQIYTLPGPSPSGQAFKGFEGSTVYWARPGVRMGPPLLSYRDLRLPDKGDHVAVSASAQ
;
A
#
# COMPACT_ATOMS: atom_id res chain seq x y z
N MET A 1 10.59 -46.62 -52.25
CA MET A 1 10.73 -48.07 -52.47
C MET A 1 9.90 -48.82 -51.43
N ARG A 2 8.93 -49.62 -51.91
CA ARG A 2 8.18 -50.74 -51.29
C ARG A 2 7.59 -50.55 -49.87
N ASN A 3 6.27 -50.44 -49.71
CA ASN A 3 5.22 -51.48 -49.80
C ASN A 3 5.08 -52.40 -48.57
N PHE A 4 3.84 -52.43 -48.07
CA PHE A 4 3.08 -53.57 -47.54
C PHE A 4 3.31 -54.06 -46.09
N ALA A 5 2.23 -53.89 -45.32
CA ALA A 5 1.51 -54.89 -44.51
C ALA A 5 2.27 -55.69 -43.43
N MET A 6 1.73 -55.71 -42.21
CA MET A 6 0.96 -56.86 -41.71
C MET A 6 0.37 -56.57 -40.33
N ARG A 7 -0.95 -56.74 -40.19
CA ARG A 7 -1.61 -56.95 -38.90
C ARG A 7 -1.46 -58.43 -38.55
N VAL A 8 -1.00 -58.76 -37.34
CA VAL A 8 -1.18 -60.09 -36.75
C VAL A 8 -1.81 -59.92 -35.37
N VAL A 9 -2.98 -60.52 -35.25
CA VAL A 9 -3.81 -60.71 -34.06
C VAL A 9 -3.14 -61.76 -33.17
N ILE A 10 -2.95 -61.49 -31.86
CA ILE A 10 -2.77 -62.55 -30.86
C ILE A 10 -3.62 -62.27 -29.62
N LEU A 11 -4.64 -63.11 -29.50
CA LEU A 11 -5.39 -63.64 -28.36
C LEU A 11 -5.57 -62.82 -27.08
N ALA A 12 -6.85 -62.61 -26.77
CA ALA A 12 -7.38 -62.43 -25.43
C ALA A 12 -7.12 -63.68 -24.57
N ALA A 13 -6.45 -63.48 -23.42
CA ALA A 13 -6.52 -64.37 -22.28
C ALA A 13 -7.12 -63.57 -21.12
N ILE A 14 -8.42 -63.76 -20.90
CA ILE A 14 -9.12 -63.30 -19.69
C ILE A 14 -8.63 -64.19 -18.55
N VAL A 15 -7.73 -63.67 -17.72
CA VAL A 15 -7.40 -64.23 -16.42
C VAL A 15 -8.20 -63.47 -15.37
N LEU A 16 -9.31 -64.09 -14.96
CA LEU A 16 -10.06 -63.75 -13.76
C LEU A 16 -9.20 -64.04 -12.53
N ILE A 17 -8.51 -63.02 -12.01
CA ILE A 17 -7.99 -63.03 -10.64
C ILE A 17 -8.49 -61.75 -9.97
N ALA A 18 -9.60 -61.87 -9.27
CA ALA A 18 -9.94 -60.95 -8.21
C ALA A 18 -9.07 -61.28 -6.99
N PRO A 19 -8.39 -60.29 -6.38
CA PRO A 19 -8.22 -60.27 -4.95
C PRO A 19 -9.03 -59.12 -4.37
N ALA A 20 -9.71 -59.45 -3.27
CA ALA A 20 -10.49 -58.55 -2.46
C ALA A 20 -9.63 -57.36 -1.97
N LEU A 21 -9.79 -56.20 -2.59
CA LEU A 21 -9.45 -54.91 -1.99
C LEU A 21 -10.76 -54.25 -1.54
N LYS A 22 -11.31 -54.73 -0.43
CA LYS A 22 -12.22 -53.95 0.44
C LYS A 22 -11.41 -52.95 1.27
N GLY A 23 -10.53 -52.20 0.62
CA GLY A 23 -9.88 -51.04 1.19
C GLY A 23 -10.54 -49.81 0.59
N GLY A 24 -11.58 -49.30 1.26
CA GLY A 24 -12.11 -47.99 0.90
C GLY A 24 -10.96 -47.00 0.99
N PHE A 25 -10.58 -46.38 -0.12
CA PHE A 25 -9.89 -45.10 -0.08
C PHE A 25 -10.85 -44.12 0.61
N ARG A 26 -10.78 -44.04 1.94
CA ARG A 26 -11.24 -42.85 2.64
C ARG A 26 -10.27 -41.76 2.22
N LEU A 27 -10.73 -40.85 1.37
CA LEU A 27 -10.19 -39.50 1.33
C LEU A 27 -10.23 -39.02 2.78
N GLN A 28 -9.07 -39.03 3.41
CA GLN A 28 -8.92 -38.51 4.75
C GLN A 28 -9.17 -37.02 4.60
N ALA A 29 -10.35 -36.56 5.07
CA ALA A 29 -10.67 -35.14 5.08
C ALA A 29 -9.51 -34.43 5.77
N GLU A 30 -9.02 -33.33 5.16
CA GLU A 30 -8.03 -32.49 5.82
C GLU A 30 -8.53 -32.18 7.25
N PRO A 31 -7.65 -32.28 8.25
CA PRO A 31 -8.04 -31.95 9.62
C PRO A 31 -8.64 -30.55 9.65
N ALA A 32 -9.74 -30.41 10.37
CA ALA A 32 -10.45 -29.14 10.46
C ALA A 32 -9.48 -28.01 10.85
N PRO A 33 -9.59 -26.81 10.24
CA PRO A 33 -8.74 -25.68 10.56
C PRO A 33 -8.71 -25.42 12.07
N VAL A 34 -7.53 -25.39 12.68
CA VAL A 34 -7.40 -25.03 14.10
C VAL A 34 -7.49 -23.51 14.19
N ALA A 35 -8.62 -22.98 14.68
CA ALA A 35 -8.85 -21.54 14.75
C ALA A 35 -7.97 -20.86 15.81
N ARG A 36 -7.29 -19.77 15.43
CA ARG A 36 -6.38 -18.99 16.28
C ARG A 36 -6.71 -17.49 16.22
N ALA A 37 -7.22 -16.96 17.34
CA ALA A 37 -7.68 -15.57 17.43
C ALA A 37 -6.54 -14.53 17.26
N ASP A 38 -5.34 -14.82 17.77
CA ASP A 38 -4.14 -13.98 17.62
C ASP A 38 -3.70 -13.88 16.15
N ALA A 39 -3.73 -15.00 15.43
CA ALA A 39 -3.48 -15.05 13.99
C ALA A 39 -4.56 -14.28 13.21
N GLY A 40 -5.83 -14.39 13.64
CA GLY A 40 -6.94 -13.64 13.07
C GLY A 40 -6.77 -12.13 13.22
N LYS A 41 -6.42 -11.66 14.42
CA LYS A 41 -6.12 -10.25 14.69
C LYS A 41 -4.94 -9.74 13.87
N THR A 42 -3.88 -10.53 13.74
CA THR A 42 -2.70 -10.17 12.94
C THR A 42 -3.09 -10.00 11.47
N PHE A 43 -3.87 -10.93 10.93
CA PHE A 43 -4.36 -10.85 9.56
C PHE A 43 -5.31 -9.65 9.34
N TRP A 44 -6.24 -9.41 10.28
CA TRP A 44 -7.17 -8.28 10.29
C TRP A 44 -6.45 -6.93 10.11
N GLN A 45 -5.34 -6.76 10.81
CA GLN A 45 -4.49 -5.57 10.74
C GLN A 45 -3.69 -5.53 9.44
N ALA A 46 -3.08 -6.65 9.04
CA ALA A 46 -2.23 -6.74 7.86
C ALA A 46 -2.99 -6.55 6.53
N GLN A 47 -4.23 -7.04 6.45
CA GLN A 47 -5.13 -6.84 5.31
C GLN A 47 -5.89 -5.52 5.36
N MET A 48 -5.71 -4.71 6.40
CA MET A 48 -6.36 -3.41 6.53
C MET A 48 -7.90 -3.47 6.64
N CYS A 49 -8.49 -4.62 6.99
CA CYS A 49 -9.94 -4.75 7.19
C CYS A 49 -10.46 -3.75 8.23
N GLN A 50 -9.62 -3.44 9.23
CA GLN A 50 -9.90 -2.43 10.26
C GLN A 50 -10.16 -1.02 9.72
N TYR A 51 -9.73 -0.69 8.49
CA TYR A 51 -9.95 0.65 7.94
C TYR A 51 -11.41 0.93 7.62
N CYS A 52 -12.19 -0.12 7.35
CA CYS A 52 -13.63 0.00 7.16
C CYS A 52 -14.40 -0.43 8.41
N HIS A 53 -13.95 -1.50 9.08
CA HIS A 53 -14.72 -2.17 10.13
C HIS A 53 -14.29 -1.83 11.56
N GLY A 54 -13.32 -0.93 11.76
CA GLY A 54 -12.81 -0.59 13.08
C GLY A 54 -11.68 -1.50 13.59
N VAL A 55 -10.88 -1.00 14.53
CA VAL A 55 -9.69 -1.72 15.04
C VAL A 55 -10.07 -2.96 15.82
N GLN A 56 -11.21 -2.91 16.52
CA GLN A 56 -11.82 -3.99 17.29
C GLN A 56 -13.01 -4.61 16.55
N ALA A 57 -13.09 -4.46 15.23
CA ALA A 57 -14.22 -4.93 14.42
C ALA A 57 -15.59 -4.41 14.91
N GLU A 58 -15.59 -3.24 15.57
CA GLU A 58 -16.74 -2.58 16.17
C GLU A 58 -17.66 -1.88 15.15
N GLY A 59 -17.28 -1.93 13.87
CA GLY A 59 -17.93 -1.19 12.79
C GLY A 59 -17.38 0.23 12.68
N ALA A 60 -17.52 0.82 11.50
CA ALA A 60 -17.27 2.23 11.26
C ALA A 60 -17.93 2.64 9.95
N TRP A 61 -17.17 2.62 8.85
CA TRP A 61 -17.74 2.76 7.51
C TRP A 61 -18.41 1.45 7.06
N GLY A 62 -17.77 0.33 7.36
CA GLY A 62 -18.33 -1.01 7.25
C GLY A 62 -19.06 -1.45 8.53
N PRO A 63 -19.89 -2.50 8.45
CA PRO A 63 -20.65 -3.00 9.61
C PRO A 63 -19.75 -3.56 10.71
N ASP A 64 -20.29 -3.64 11.91
CA ASP A 64 -19.67 -4.35 13.04
C ASP A 64 -19.63 -5.87 12.81
N LEU A 65 -18.57 -6.51 13.31
CA LEU A 65 -18.37 -7.97 13.29
C LEU A 65 -18.09 -8.51 14.70
N ALA A 66 -17.62 -7.66 15.62
CA ALA A 66 -17.28 -8.00 17.00
C ALA A 66 -18.47 -8.64 17.73
N GLY A 67 -18.25 -9.79 18.36
CA GLY A 67 -19.24 -10.43 19.23
C GLY A 67 -20.58 -10.82 18.58
N ARG A 68 -20.71 -10.75 17.24
CA ARG A 68 -21.97 -11.01 16.54
C ARG A 68 -22.35 -12.49 16.43
N GLY A 69 -21.46 -13.40 16.81
CA GLY A 69 -21.69 -14.85 16.67
C GLY A 69 -21.75 -15.33 15.22
N LEU A 70 -21.03 -14.67 14.31
CA LEU A 70 -20.99 -15.06 12.89
C LEU A 70 -20.37 -16.45 12.71
N THR A 71 -20.94 -17.25 11.83
CA THR A 71 -20.38 -18.54 11.43
C THR A 71 -19.30 -18.35 10.36
N GLU A 72 -18.39 -19.32 10.22
CA GLU A 72 -17.39 -19.31 9.14
C GLU A 72 -18.04 -19.26 7.76
N ALA A 73 -19.18 -19.92 7.57
CA ALA A 73 -19.93 -19.88 6.32
C ALA A 73 -20.46 -18.47 6.01
N GLN A 74 -20.96 -17.75 7.02
CA GLN A 74 -21.41 -16.36 6.86
C GLN A 74 -20.25 -15.42 6.53
N ILE A 75 -19.11 -15.57 7.22
CA ILE A 75 -17.90 -14.78 6.96
C ILE A 75 -17.37 -15.05 5.55
N ARG A 76 -17.31 -16.33 5.15
CA ARG A 76 -16.92 -16.74 3.81
C ARG A 76 -17.82 -16.11 2.76
N HIS A 77 -19.13 -16.22 2.92
CA HIS A 77 -20.08 -15.63 1.97
C HIS A 77 -19.85 -14.12 1.87
N ALA A 78 -19.76 -13.40 2.99
CA ALA A 78 -19.48 -11.96 2.98
C ALA A 78 -18.15 -11.59 2.29
N LEU A 79 -17.12 -12.44 2.38
CA LEU A 79 -15.84 -12.22 1.72
C LEU A 79 -15.85 -12.55 0.22
N ARG A 80 -16.58 -13.59 -0.20
CA ARG A 80 -16.61 -14.05 -1.60
C ARG A 80 -17.67 -13.33 -2.43
N GLU A 81 -18.82 -13.12 -1.82
CA GLU A 81 -20.04 -12.56 -2.38
C GLU A 81 -20.60 -11.57 -1.36
N PRO A 82 -19.93 -10.41 -1.16
CA PRO A 82 -20.39 -9.41 -0.19
C PRO A 82 -21.84 -9.00 -0.47
N TYR A 83 -22.53 -8.26 0.39
CA TYR A 83 -23.84 -7.67 0.03
C TYR A 83 -23.74 -6.20 -0.36
N GLY A 84 -22.77 -5.49 0.23
CA GLY A 84 -22.54 -4.07 -0.02
C GLY A 84 -21.27 -3.80 -0.81
N LEU A 85 -20.69 -2.63 -0.54
CA LEU A 85 -19.51 -2.07 -1.19
C LEU A 85 -18.17 -2.67 -0.75
N MET A 86 -18.22 -3.72 0.10
CA MET A 86 -17.02 -4.47 0.47
C MET A 86 -16.44 -5.16 -0.78
N PRO A 87 -15.11 -5.10 -1.01
CA PRO A 87 -14.48 -5.84 -2.09
C PRO A 87 -14.67 -7.36 -1.91
N ALA A 88 -14.85 -8.08 -3.01
CA ALA A 88 -14.85 -9.53 -3.03
C ALA A 88 -13.40 -10.07 -3.01
N TYR A 89 -13.06 -10.86 -2.01
CA TYR A 89 -11.75 -11.46 -1.82
C TYR A 89 -11.70 -12.87 -2.39
N ARG A 90 -10.56 -13.27 -2.97
CA ARG A 90 -10.30 -14.64 -3.45
C ARG A 90 -9.66 -15.52 -2.36
N GLU A 91 -9.67 -16.85 -2.56
CA GLU A 91 -9.02 -17.83 -1.67
C GLU A 91 -7.54 -17.53 -1.48
N THR A 92 -6.87 -17.04 -2.52
CA THR A 92 -5.47 -16.62 -2.50
C THR A 92 -5.20 -15.41 -1.60
N GLN A 93 -6.22 -14.61 -1.28
CA GLN A 93 -6.10 -13.45 -0.40
C GLN A 93 -6.50 -13.78 1.03
N VAL A 94 -7.57 -14.55 1.20
CA VAL A 94 -8.13 -14.93 2.51
C VAL A 94 -8.48 -16.41 2.43
N SER A 95 -7.72 -17.29 3.08
CA SER A 95 -7.98 -18.73 3.03
C SER A 95 -9.04 -19.18 4.04
N ASP A 96 -9.51 -20.42 3.91
CA ASP A 96 -10.38 -21.10 4.89
C ASP A 96 -9.85 -21.03 6.32
N GLN A 97 -8.56 -21.33 6.50
CA GLN A 97 -7.90 -21.25 7.80
C GLN A 97 -7.90 -19.81 8.35
N THR A 98 -7.74 -18.82 7.47
CA THR A 98 -7.82 -17.41 7.86
C THR A 98 -9.24 -17.02 8.25
N ILE A 99 -10.26 -17.53 7.57
CA ILE A 99 -11.67 -17.33 7.93
C ILE A 99 -11.94 -17.87 9.34
N ALA A 100 -11.49 -19.09 9.64
CA ALA A 100 -11.59 -19.68 10.98
C ALA A 100 -10.87 -18.82 12.04
N ASN A 101 -9.67 -18.31 11.72
CA ASN A 101 -8.93 -17.42 12.62
C ASN A 101 -9.64 -16.07 12.85
N LEU A 102 -10.22 -15.47 11.81
CA LEU A 102 -11.00 -14.23 11.90
C LEU A 102 -12.26 -14.42 12.74
N GLN A 103 -12.98 -15.53 12.53
CA GLN A 103 -14.14 -15.90 13.33
C GLN A 103 -13.77 -16.00 14.82
N ALA A 104 -12.69 -16.71 15.13
CA ALA A 104 -12.21 -16.85 16.51
C ALA A 104 -11.82 -15.49 17.11
N PHE A 105 -11.17 -14.62 16.33
CA PHE A 105 -10.86 -13.26 16.75
C PHE A 105 -12.14 -12.47 17.09
N PHE A 106 -13.13 -12.42 16.20
CA PHE A 106 -14.37 -11.67 16.43
C PHE A 106 -15.15 -12.18 17.66
N ALA A 107 -15.09 -13.48 17.94
CA ALA A 107 -15.70 -14.09 19.10
C ALA A 107 -15.04 -13.68 20.44
N THR A 108 -13.77 -13.24 20.43
CA THR A 108 -13.11 -12.71 21.63
C THR A 108 -13.53 -11.29 22.00
N LEU A 109 -14.23 -10.59 21.10
CA LEU A 109 -14.56 -9.18 21.25
C LEU A 109 -16.00 -9.02 21.76
N PRO A 110 -16.27 -8.00 22.61
CA PRO A 110 -17.64 -7.70 23.00
C PRO A 110 -18.44 -7.24 21.79
N LYS A 111 -19.75 -7.50 21.80
CA LYS A 111 -20.65 -6.94 20.79
C LYS A 111 -20.61 -5.42 20.85
N ALA A 112 -20.45 -4.77 19.71
CA ALA A 112 -20.46 -3.31 19.64
C ALA A 112 -21.85 -2.76 19.94
N GLU A 113 -21.94 -1.78 20.83
CA GLU A 113 -23.18 -1.04 21.10
C GLU A 113 -23.38 0.11 20.11
N GLN A 114 -22.27 0.66 19.61
CA GLN A 114 -22.23 1.75 18.65
C GLN A 114 -21.04 1.56 17.70
N PHE A 115 -21.17 2.03 16.47
CA PHE A 115 -20.08 1.98 15.50
C PHE A 115 -19.01 3.02 15.83
N GLY A 116 -17.76 2.69 15.52
CA GLY A 116 -16.66 3.64 15.59
C GLY A 116 -16.76 4.73 14.51
N PRO A 117 -16.02 5.84 14.66
CA PRO A 117 -15.86 6.82 13.59
C PRO A 117 -15.16 6.21 12.37
N TRP A 118 -15.49 6.73 11.18
CA TRP A 118 -14.79 6.39 9.94
C TRP A 118 -13.33 6.81 10.04
N ARG A 119 -12.43 6.04 9.41
CA ARG A 119 -10.99 6.39 9.36
C ARG A 119 -10.78 7.74 8.68
N TRP A 120 -11.52 7.97 7.59
CA TRP A 120 -11.62 9.27 6.93
C TRP A 120 -13.07 9.69 6.90
N ARG A 121 -13.35 10.89 7.42
CA ARG A 121 -14.70 11.46 7.44
C ARG A 121 -15.24 11.69 6.02
N SER A 122 -16.56 11.74 5.92
CA SER A 122 -17.23 12.23 4.73
C SER A 122 -16.74 13.65 4.39
N PRO A 123 -16.35 13.90 3.13
CA PRO A 123 -16.07 15.25 2.66
C PRO A 123 -17.31 16.16 2.80
N PRO A 124 -17.12 17.49 2.92
CA PRO A 124 -18.23 18.44 2.93
C PRO A 124 -19.00 18.43 1.59
N GLU A 125 -20.22 18.97 1.59
CA GLU A 125 -21.11 18.98 0.41
C GLU A 125 -20.55 19.77 -0.78
N ASP A 126 -19.64 20.70 -0.54
CA ASP A 126 -18.97 21.51 -1.55
C ASP A 126 -17.66 20.90 -2.08
N ALA A 127 -17.22 19.76 -1.53
CA ALA A 127 -16.06 19.02 -2.03
C ALA A 127 -16.31 18.51 -3.46
N PRO A 128 -15.29 18.34 -4.33
CA PRO A 128 -15.49 17.77 -5.66
C PRO A 128 -16.29 16.47 -5.65
N GLU A 129 -17.16 16.29 -6.65
CA GLU A 129 -18.04 15.12 -6.72
C GLU A 129 -17.25 13.80 -6.65
N GLY A 130 -16.15 13.67 -7.39
CA GLY A 130 -15.32 12.47 -7.32
C GLY A 130 -14.67 12.25 -5.94
N GLN A 131 -14.40 13.32 -5.16
CA GLN A 131 -13.93 13.21 -3.77
C GLN A 131 -15.06 12.72 -2.83
N ARG A 132 -16.29 13.18 -3.03
CA ARG A 132 -17.46 12.69 -2.29
C ARG A 132 -17.75 11.23 -2.62
N LEU A 133 -17.78 10.89 -3.90
CA LEU A 133 -18.05 9.53 -4.38
C LEU A 133 -16.99 8.53 -3.91
N GLN A 134 -15.70 8.83 -4.02
CA GLN A 134 -14.66 7.90 -3.54
C GLN A 134 -14.75 7.65 -2.03
N SER A 135 -15.24 8.62 -1.23
CA SER A 135 -15.45 8.43 0.20
C SER A 135 -16.73 7.62 0.47
N ALA A 136 -17.83 7.97 -0.20
CA ALA A 136 -19.10 7.26 -0.10
C ALA A 136 -18.99 5.79 -0.51
N PHE A 137 -18.14 5.48 -1.50
CA PHE A 137 -17.86 4.12 -1.96
C PHE A 137 -16.70 3.44 -1.21
N GLY A 138 -16.17 4.07 -0.17
CA GLY A 138 -15.19 3.49 0.75
C GLY A 138 -13.76 3.45 0.24
N CYS A 139 -13.49 3.87 -1.00
CA CYS A 139 -12.15 3.92 -1.58
C CYS A 139 -11.21 4.76 -0.69
N GLY A 140 -11.70 5.90 -0.20
CA GLY A 140 -10.95 6.82 0.65
C GLY A 140 -10.53 6.23 1.99
N GLN A 141 -11.24 5.22 2.50
CA GLN A 141 -10.89 4.56 3.75
C GLN A 141 -9.51 3.88 3.65
N CYS A 142 -9.11 3.43 2.46
CA CYS A 142 -7.79 2.83 2.20
C CYS A 142 -6.87 3.72 1.37
N HIS A 143 -7.38 4.33 0.32
CA HIS A 143 -6.63 5.12 -0.67
C HIS A 143 -6.56 6.60 -0.35
N GLU A 144 -7.15 7.01 0.78
CA GLU A 144 -7.06 8.35 1.34
C GLU A 144 -7.85 9.36 0.49
N PRO A 145 -8.16 10.54 1.04
CA PRO A 145 -9.13 11.47 0.44
C PRO A 145 -8.71 12.05 -0.91
N GLU A 146 -7.41 12.08 -1.18
CA GLU A 146 -6.85 12.55 -2.44
C GLU A 146 -6.52 11.41 -3.41
N LEU A 147 -6.85 10.16 -3.07
CA LEU A 147 -6.48 8.97 -3.85
C LEU A 147 -4.98 8.97 -4.23
N ALA A 148 -4.14 9.33 -3.25
CA ALA A 148 -2.71 9.56 -3.45
C ALA A 148 -2.00 8.32 -4.01
N ILE A 149 -2.38 7.14 -3.51
CA ILE A 149 -1.84 5.85 -3.97
C ILE A 149 -2.35 5.53 -5.40
N PRO A 150 -3.66 5.48 -5.69
CA PRO A 150 -4.16 5.27 -7.05
C PRO A 150 -3.59 6.24 -8.09
N ARG A 151 -3.50 7.53 -7.79
CA ARG A 151 -2.90 8.54 -8.68
C ARG A 151 -1.43 8.25 -8.99
N ARG A 152 -0.70 7.69 -8.03
CA ARG A 152 0.68 7.24 -8.21
C ARG A 152 0.77 5.98 -9.08
N TRP A 153 -0.13 5.01 -8.88
CA TRP A 153 -0.21 3.80 -9.70
C TRP A 153 -0.54 4.11 -11.16
N LEU A 154 -1.53 4.98 -11.39
CA LEU A 154 -1.89 5.45 -12.73
C LEU A 154 -0.74 6.25 -13.35
N GLY A 155 -0.06 7.09 -12.58
CA GLY A 155 1.15 7.77 -13.03
C GLY A 155 2.27 6.83 -13.47
N GLY A 156 2.35 5.62 -12.91
CA GLY A 156 3.30 4.60 -13.33
C GLY A 156 3.06 4.03 -14.73
N VAL A 157 1.83 4.05 -15.24
CA VAL A 157 1.52 3.67 -16.63
C VAL A 157 1.29 4.89 -17.55
N GLY A 158 1.20 6.08 -16.95
CA GLY A 158 1.21 7.39 -17.63
C GLY A 158 0.19 7.47 -18.74
N LYS A 159 0.63 7.53 -20.01
CA LYS A 159 -0.27 7.66 -21.16
C LYS A 159 -1.23 6.48 -21.35
N ASP A 160 -0.92 5.32 -20.77
CA ASP A 160 -1.78 4.14 -20.84
C ASP A 160 -2.79 4.10 -19.66
N ALA A 161 -2.82 5.14 -18.80
CA ALA A 161 -3.71 5.26 -17.65
C ALA A 161 -5.12 5.75 -18.03
N ASP A 162 -5.73 5.18 -19.06
CA ASP A 162 -7.10 5.53 -19.47
C ASP A 162 -8.16 4.96 -18.52
N PHE A 163 -9.43 5.30 -18.75
CA PHE A 163 -10.53 4.81 -17.92
C PHE A 163 -10.66 3.28 -17.99
N VAL A 164 -10.39 2.65 -19.13
CA VAL A 164 -10.49 1.19 -19.29
C VAL A 164 -9.43 0.49 -18.43
N TYR A 165 -8.21 1.02 -18.42
CA TYR A 165 -7.15 0.54 -17.55
C TYR A 165 -7.55 0.69 -16.08
N PHE A 166 -8.04 1.87 -15.68
CA PHE A 166 -8.48 2.14 -14.31
C PHE A 166 -9.63 1.22 -13.89
N GLU A 167 -10.68 1.10 -14.71
CA GLU A 167 -11.83 0.23 -14.50
C GLU A 167 -11.38 -1.22 -14.21
N LYS A 168 -10.46 -1.73 -15.03
CA LYS A 168 -9.88 -3.06 -14.83
C LYS A 168 -9.16 -3.20 -13.50
N GLN A 169 -8.45 -2.16 -13.04
CA GLN A 169 -7.77 -2.21 -11.73
C GLN A 169 -8.75 -2.31 -10.56
N ILE A 170 -10.03 -1.94 -10.74
CA ILE A 170 -11.03 -1.95 -9.67
C ILE A 170 -11.87 -3.23 -9.71
N TYR A 171 -12.38 -3.62 -10.88
CA TYR A 171 -13.22 -4.82 -11.00
C TYR A 171 -12.42 -6.12 -11.08
N GLN A 172 -11.13 -6.05 -11.43
CA GLN A 172 -10.24 -7.21 -11.61
C GLN A 172 -8.88 -7.00 -10.92
N HIS A 173 -8.87 -6.29 -9.79
CA HIS A 173 -7.65 -5.95 -9.05
C HIS A 173 -6.74 -7.17 -8.78
N THR A 174 -7.39 -8.28 -8.46
CA THR A 174 -6.73 -9.55 -8.12
C THR A 174 -6.08 -10.28 -9.29
N ASP A 175 -6.33 -9.87 -10.54
CA ASP A 175 -5.60 -10.40 -11.70
C ASP A 175 -4.16 -9.88 -11.72
N LYS A 176 -3.95 -8.65 -11.23
CA LYS A 176 -2.62 -8.05 -11.05
C LYS A 176 -2.02 -8.37 -9.68
N TYR A 177 -2.86 -8.43 -8.64
CA TYR A 177 -2.44 -8.71 -7.26
C TYR A 177 -3.23 -9.88 -6.65
N PRO A 178 -2.93 -11.13 -7.03
CA PRO A 178 -3.67 -12.28 -6.52
C PRO A 178 -3.57 -12.47 -5.00
N GLY A 179 -2.51 -11.95 -4.36
CA GLY A 179 -2.35 -11.88 -2.90
C GLY A 179 -2.39 -10.45 -2.34
N GLY A 180 -2.89 -9.48 -3.12
CA GLY A 180 -2.98 -8.08 -2.71
C GLY A 180 -4.02 -7.85 -1.61
N ARG A 181 -4.03 -6.64 -1.03
CA ARG A 181 -4.94 -6.27 0.07
C ARG A 181 -6.34 -5.85 -0.38
N MET A 182 -6.49 -5.48 -1.64
CA MET A 182 -7.77 -5.06 -2.21
C MET A 182 -8.37 -6.21 -3.03
N GLY A 183 -9.64 -6.53 -2.77
CA GLY A 183 -10.42 -7.48 -3.57
C GLY A 183 -10.94 -6.87 -4.87
N ASN A 184 -11.86 -7.58 -5.52
CA ASN A 184 -12.54 -7.10 -6.72
C ASN A 184 -13.86 -6.42 -6.38
N PHE A 185 -14.19 -5.35 -7.08
CA PHE A 185 -15.53 -4.76 -7.01
C PHE A 185 -16.45 -5.35 -8.08
N SER A 186 -17.77 -5.22 -7.92
CA SER A 186 -18.75 -5.55 -8.95
C SER A 186 -19.33 -4.30 -9.60
N LYS A 187 -19.64 -4.38 -10.90
CA LYS A 187 -20.32 -3.30 -11.64
C LYS A 187 -21.70 -2.97 -11.09
N GLU A 188 -22.37 -3.95 -10.50
CA GLU A 188 -23.69 -3.78 -9.90
C GLU A 188 -23.66 -2.87 -8.67
N ARG A 189 -22.59 -2.95 -7.86
CA ARG A 189 -22.50 -2.21 -6.60
C ARG A 189 -21.65 -0.97 -6.67
N LEU A 190 -20.69 -0.97 -7.58
CA LEU A 190 -19.91 0.20 -7.94
C LEU A 190 -20.14 0.46 -9.43
N PRO A 191 -21.20 1.20 -9.80
CA PRO A 191 -21.53 1.44 -11.20
C PRO A 191 -20.44 2.21 -11.94
N GLU A 192 -20.31 1.95 -13.23
CA GLU A 192 -19.28 2.57 -14.08
C GLU A 192 -19.35 4.10 -14.06
N ILE A 193 -20.57 4.67 -14.02
CA ILE A 193 -20.76 6.14 -13.95
C ILE A 193 -20.10 6.75 -12.71
N VAL A 194 -20.15 6.05 -11.57
CA VAL A 194 -19.48 6.47 -10.34
C VAL A 194 -17.97 6.39 -10.51
N LEU A 195 -17.47 5.29 -11.09
CA LEU A 195 -16.04 5.15 -11.36
C LEU A 195 -15.51 6.22 -12.32
N ARG A 196 -16.29 6.64 -13.31
CA ARG A 196 -15.90 7.70 -14.24
C ARG A 196 -15.69 9.02 -13.52
N GLU A 197 -16.56 9.38 -12.59
CA GLU A 197 -16.39 10.59 -11.78
C GLU A 197 -15.18 10.51 -10.84
N ILE A 198 -14.95 9.36 -10.22
CA ILE A 198 -13.75 9.12 -9.40
C ILE A 198 -12.47 9.20 -10.25
N TYR A 199 -12.48 8.60 -11.44
CA TYR A 199 -11.37 8.67 -12.38
C TYR A 199 -11.10 10.10 -12.83
N ARG A 200 -12.15 10.84 -13.19
CA ARG A 200 -12.07 12.24 -13.59
C ARG A 200 -11.45 13.09 -12.47
N PHE A 201 -11.88 12.90 -11.24
CA PHE A 201 -11.26 13.55 -10.08
C PHE A 201 -9.75 13.27 -9.98
N MET A 202 -9.30 12.04 -10.23
CA MET A 202 -7.87 11.73 -10.24
C MET A 202 -7.10 12.38 -11.40
N VAL A 203 -7.72 12.46 -12.58
CA VAL A 203 -7.16 13.15 -13.75
C VAL A 203 -7.02 14.65 -13.47
N ASP A 204 -8.07 15.27 -12.94
CA ASP A 204 -8.12 16.69 -12.57
C ASP A 204 -7.09 17.00 -11.46
N ALA A 205 -6.94 16.10 -10.47
CA ALA A 205 -5.95 16.21 -9.40
C ALA A 205 -4.50 16.07 -9.89
N GLY A 206 -4.32 15.43 -11.05
CA GLY A 206 -3.03 15.07 -11.59
C GLY A 206 -2.46 13.78 -11.00
N PHE A 207 -1.97 12.90 -11.87
CA PHE A 207 -1.23 11.70 -11.50
C PHE A 207 0.15 12.02 -10.93
N ARG A 208 0.66 11.11 -10.11
CA ARG A 208 1.92 11.26 -9.36
C ARG A 208 3.00 10.35 -9.95
N ALA A 209 4.24 10.81 -10.05
CA ALA A 209 5.35 9.95 -10.43
C ALA A 209 5.59 8.88 -9.33
N PRO A 210 5.78 7.59 -9.66
CA PRO A 210 5.90 6.55 -8.65
C PRO A 210 7.32 6.43 -8.08
N ILE A 211 7.82 7.53 -7.51
CA ILE A 211 9.14 7.59 -6.87
C ILE A 211 9.16 6.84 -5.54
N ASN A 212 10.25 6.13 -5.30
CA ASN A 212 10.58 5.50 -4.02
C ASN A 212 12.01 5.86 -3.63
N ALA A 213 12.26 5.83 -2.33
CA ALA A 213 13.59 6.05 -1.78
C ALA A 213 13.87 5.10 -0.62
N SER A 214 15.04 4.48 -0.67
CA SER A 214 15.48 3.50 0.31
C SER A 214 16.94 3.74 0.69
N LEU A 215 17.21 3.84 1.98
CA LEU A 215 18.52 4.08 2.55
C LEU A 215 19.04 2.78 3.17
N LEU A 216 20.29 2.44 2.89
CA LEU A 216 20.98 1.27 3.43
C LEU A 216 22.23 1.72 4.18
N ALA A 217 22.41 1.27 5.42
CA ALA A 217 23.66 1.50 6.15
C ALA A 217 24.71 0.45 5.74
N GLY A 218 25.89 0.90 5.31
CA GLY A 218 27.05 0.04 5.11
C GLY A 218 27.72 -0.36 6.44
N PRO A 219 28.74 -1.25 6.40
CA PRO A 219 29.52 -1.58 7.58
C PRO A 219 30.26 -0.36 8.12
N ARG A 220 30.40 -0.27 9.44
CA ARG A 220 31.19 0.78 10.09
C ARG A 220 32.67 0.58 9.77
N GLN A 221 33.34 1.64 9.31
CA GLN A 221 34.77 1.67 9.02
C GLN A 221 35.44 2.75 9.89
N GLY A 222 36.11 2.34 10.97
CA GLY A 222 36.59 3.26 12.00
C GLY A 222 35.42 4.01 12.66
N GLU A 223 35.46 5.34 12.61
CA GLU A 223 34.35 6.19 13.09
C GLU A 223 33.27 6.45 12.04
N ASN A 224 33.47 6.01 10.80
CA ASN A 224 32.63 6.37 9.68
C ASN A 224 31.63 5.26 9.33
N THR A 225 30.42 5.66 8.94
CA THR A 225 29.42 4.80 8.30
C THR A 225 28.98 5.45 7.00
N THR A 226 29.04 4.70 5.89
CA THR A 226 28.51 5.15 4.60
C THR A 226 27.10 4.62 4.42
N TYR A 227 26.15 5.51 4.26
CA TYR A 227 24.77 5.21 3.91
C TYR A 227 24.60 5.32 2.40
N THR A 228 23.97 4.33 1.79
CA THR A 228 23.67 4.29 0.36
C THR A 228 22.19 4.53 0.16
N LEU A 229 21.84 5.65 -0.49
CA LEU A 229 20.48 5.97 -0.89
C LEU A 229 20.24 5.46 -2.30
N THR A 230 19.21 4.65 -2.47
CA THR A 230 18.64 4.30 -3.77
C THR A 230 17.34 5.05 -3.97
N VAL A 231 17.27 5.87 -5.03
CA VAL A 231 16.03 6.50 -5.49
C VAL A 231 15.63 5.85 -6.82
N PHE A 232 14.38 5.42 -6.94
CA PHE A 232 13.91 4.75 -8.16
C PHE A 232 12.48 5.12 -8.50
N ASN A 233 12.18 5.15 -9.80
CA ASN A 233 10.86 5.40 -10.35
C ASN A 233 10.26 4.09 -10.86
N ASP A 234 9.22 3.58 -10.20
CA ASP A 234 8.53 2.32 -10.56
C ASP A 234 7.65 2.43 -11.82
N GLY A 235 7.72 3.54 -12.54
CA GLY A 235 6.99 3.74 -13.77
C GLY A 235 7.44 2.79 -14.87
N VAL A 236 6.53 2.44 -15.77
CA VAL A 236 6.82 1.65 -16.96
C VAL A 236 7.70 2.49 -17.90
N ALA A 237 8.86 1.94 -18.28
CA ALA A 237 9.82 2.64 -19.14
C ALA A 237 9.16 3.27 -20.37
N LYS A 238 9.42 4.57 -20.61
CA LYS A 238 8.87 5.36 -21.74
C LYS A 238 7.34 5.51 -21.77
N ARG A 239 6.64 5.09 -20.71
CA ARG A 239 5.16 5.14 -20.60
C ARG A 239 4.71 5.90 -19.36
N GLY A 240 5.30 5.57 -18.21
CA GLY A 240 5.05 6.21 -16.93
C GLY A 240 5.58 7.63 -16.86
N LEU A 241 5.14 8.35 -15.84
CA LEU A 241 5.55 9.71 -15.56
C LEU A 241 6.98 9.75 -15.00
N ASP A 242 7.76 10.69 -15.49
CA ASP A 242 9.03 11.06 -14.88
C ASP A 242 8.78 11.97 -13.67
N ALA A 243 9.72 12.00 -12.74
CA ALA A 243 9.82 13.10 -11.80
C ALA A 243 10.84 14.10 -12.33
N GLU A 244 10.57 15.39 -12.15
CA GLU A 244 11.40 16.50 -12.61
C GLU A 244 11.57 17.54 -11.50
N GLU A 245 12.69 18.27 -11.54
CA GLU A 245 13.06 19.27 -10.53
C GLU A 245 13.06 18.65 -9.12
N ILE A 246 13.89 17.62 -8.96
CA ILE A 246 13.97 16.81 -7.75
C ILE A 246 14.93 17.47 -6.77
N THR A 247 14.48 17.59 -5.52
CA THR A 247 15.33 17.91 -4.37
C THR A 247 15.33 16.73 -3.42
N ILE A 248 16.48 16.09 -3.27
CA ILE A 248 16.71 15.03 -2.29
C ILE A 248 17.38 15.66 -1.08
N PHE A 249 16.84 15.45 0.11
CA PHE A 249 17.50 15.87 1.33
C PHE A 249 17.45 14.78 2.40
N ILE A 250 18.61 14.49 2.97
CA ILE A 250 18.81 13.44 3.98
C ILE A 250 19.25 14.10 5.28
N LYS A 251 18.47 13.95 6.36
CA LYS A 251 18.82 14.50 7.68
C LYS A 251 20.15 13.91 8.16
N ILE A 252 20.97 14.76 8.78
CA ILE A 252 22.19 14.37 9.47
C ILE A 252 21.84 14.16 10.95
N PRO A 253 21.87 12.92 11.47
CA PRO A 253 21.48 12.64 12.85
C PRO A 253 22.32 13.39 13.89
N GLN A 254 21.69 13.76 14.99
CA GLN A 254 22.38 14.36 16.13
C GLN A 254 23.50 13.44 16.64
N GLY A 255 24.65 14.02 16.98
CA GLY A 255 25.83 13.27 17.43
C GLY A 255 26.67 12.66 16.30
N THR A 256 26.28 12.89 15.04
CA THR A 256 27.11 12.57 13.87
C THR A 256 27.68 13.83 13.23
N LYS A 257 28.73 13.69 12.42
CA LYS A 257 29.27 14.78 11.59
C LYS A 257 29.32 14.34 10.13
N PHE A 258 28.93 15.25 9.24
CA PHE A 258 29.10 15.08 7.80
C PHE A 258 30.57 14.89 7.44
N VAL A 259 30.88 13.85 6.65
CA VAL A 259 32.23 13.58 6.14
C VAL A 259 32.28 13.81 4.64
N SER A 260 31.42 13.12 3.89
CA SER A 260 31.37 13.22 2.44
C SER A 260 30.03 12.74 1.90
N ALA A 261 29.74 13.12 0.67
CA ALA A 261 28.61 12.60 -0.09
C ALA A 261 28.97 12.48 -1.56
N THR A 262 28.32 11.54 -2.26
CA THR A 262 28.48 11.35 -3.70
C THR A 262 27.11 11.19 -4.38
N GLY A 263 27.11 11.18 -5.71
CA GLY A 263 25.91 11.12 -6.54
C GLY A 263 25.66 12.45 -7.26
N ASN A 264 24.94 12.37 -8.37
CA ASN A 264 24.71 13.52 -9.24
C ASN A 264 23.94 14.61 -8.49
N GLY A 265 24.31 15.88 -8.72
CA GLY A 265 23.57 17.02 -8.18
C GLY A 265 23.84 17.38 -6.73
N PHE A 266 24.87 16.81 -6.08
CA PHE A 266 25.18 17.14 -4.69
C PHE A 266 25.44 18.64 -4.49
N ARG A 267 24.79 19.25 -3.49
CA ARG A 267 24.86 20.69 -3.20
C ARG A 267 25.52 21.02 -1.86
N GLY A 268 25.91 20.02 -1.07
CA GLY A 268 26.47 20.25 0.27
C GLY A 268 25.50 19.87 1.39
N ALA A 269 25.94 20.12 2.62
CA ALA A 269 25.11 20.05 3.82
C ALA A 269 24.58 21.45 4.15
N HIS A 270 23.27 21.57 4.38
CA HIS A 270 22.58 22.83 4.63
C HIS A 270 21.60 22.69 5.78
N PRO A 271 21.30 23.75 6.54
CA PRO A 271 20.20 23.72 7.49
C PRO A 271 18.87 23.43 6.77
N LEU A 272 18.09 22.46 7.26
CA LEU A 272 16.81 22.08 6.62
C LEU A 272 15.86 23.27 6.48
N ALA A 273 15.81 24.15 7.49
CA ALA A 273 15.01 25.37 7.48
C ALA A 273 15.31 26.32 6.31
N GLN A 274 16.49 26.26 5.68
CA GLN A 274 16.86 27.11 4.55
C GLN A 274 16.35 26.58 3.20
N LEU A 275 15.90 25.32 3.12
CA LEU A 275 15.43 24.74 1.86
C LEU A 275 14.05 25.25 1.44
N GLY A 276 13.25 25.78 2.37
CA GLY A 276 11.87 26.18 2.08
C GLY A 276 10.96 25.02 1.66
N LEU A 277 11.38 23.77 1.93
CA LEU A 277 10.62 22.55 1.67
C LEU A 277 10.24 21.89 2.99
N GLU A 278 9.01 21.40 3.06
CA GLU A 278 8.58 20.63 4.21
C GLU A 278 8.99 19.16 4.06
N PRO A 279 9.55 18.52 5.09
CA PRO A 279 9.83 17.10 5.06
C PRO A 279 8.56 16.27 4.90
N ALA A 280 8.70 15.13 4.22
CA ALA A 280 7.72 14.08 4.26
C ALA A 280 7.58 13.60 5.69
N ILE A 281 6.39 13.77 6.25
CA ILE A 281 6.06 13.17 7.53
C ILE A 281 5.89 11.66 7.30
N PRO A 282 6.55 10.80 8.11
CA PRO A 282 6.38 9.36 7.99
C PRO A 282 4.90 9.05 8.10
N ASN A 283 4.40 8.10 7.28
CA ASN A 283 3.00 7.68 7.20
C ASN A 283 2.28 7.98 8.50
N THR A 284 1.66 9.17 8.59
CA THR A 284 0.78 9.48 9.71
C THR A 284 -0.28 8.42 9.55
N PRO A 285 -0.35 7.42 10.45
CA PRO A 285 -1.50 6.59 10.40
C PRO A 285 -2.63 7.59 10.57
N GLY A 286 -3.66 7.51 9.73
CA GLY A 286 -5.03 7.79 10.17
C GLY A 286 -5.36 6.85 11.35
N ARG A 287 -4.58 6.95 12.43
CA ARG A 287 -4.88 6.55 13.78
C ARG A 287 -5.98 7.53 14.09
N PHE A 288 -7.20 7.11 13.79
CA PHE A 288 -8.29 7.25 14.72
C PHE A 288 -8.01 8.34 15.74
N ASP A 289 -8.39 9.58 15.42
CA ASP A 289 -8.52 10.60 16.43
C ASP A 289 -9.85 10.29 17.15
N PRO A 290 -9.84 9.87 18.43
CA PRO A 290 -11.07 9.63 19.18
C PRO A 290 -11.90 10.92 19.38
N SER A 291 -11.30 12.11 19.24
CA SER A 291 -12.03 13.39 19.18
C SER A 291 -12.78 13.58 17.86
N GLY A 292 -12.44 12.73 16.89
CA GLY A 292 -12.95 12.74 15.53
C GLY A 292 -12.43 13.91 14.70
N LYS A 293 -11.56 14.81 15.18
CA LYS A 293 -11.03 15.85 14.30
C LYS A 293 -10.15 15.22 13.21
N LEU A 294 -10.13 15.86 12.05
CA LEU A 294 -9.09 15.53 11.08
C LEU A 294 -7.76 15.92 11.73
N PRO A 295 -6.72 15.08 11.65
CA PRO A 295 -5.41 15.49 12.14
C PRO A 295 -5.05 16.79 11.42
N GLU A 296 -4.49 17.78 12.10
CA GLU A 296 -3.79 18.86 11.41
C GLU A 296 -2.40 18.34 11.00
N ARG A 297 -1.80 18.91 9.96
CA ARG A 297 -0.40 18.59 9.64
C ARG A 297 0.42 19.09 10.82
N GLU A 298 1.01 18.19 11.59
CA GLU A 298 1.95 18.58 12.64
C GLU A 298 3.04 19.44 12.00
N LYS A 299 3.36 20.57 12.65
CA LYS A 299 4.44 21.45 12.17
C LYS A 299 5.72 20.61 12.09
N PRO A 300 6.31 20.45 10.90
CA PRO A 300 7.46 19.57 10.75
C PRO A 300 8.65 20.13 11.54
N ASP A 301 9.44 19.23 12.13
CA ASP A 301 10.73 19.60 12.70
C ASP A 301 11.73 19.94 11.58
N LEU A 302 11.97 21.24 11.41
CA LEU A 302 12.91 21.81 10.46
C LEU A 302 14.32 22.01 11.04
N SER A 303 14.58 21.52 12.26
CA SER A 303 15.89 21.65 12.88
C SER A 303 16.90 20.68 12.28
N GLY A 304 18.18 21.05 12.44
CA GLY A 304 19.32 20.25 11.99
C GLY A 304 19.71 20.47 10.54
N ASP A 305 20.85 19.87 10.19
CA ASP A 305 21.41 19.93 8.84
C ASP A 305 20.97 18.71 8.02
N VAL A 306 20.91 18.90 6.72
CA VAL A 306 20.60 17.89 5.72
C VAL A 306 21.66 17.88 4.63
N ALA A 307 22.05 16.70 4.16
CA ALA A 307 22.78 16.58 2.89
C ALA A 307 21.81 16.70 1.73
N VAL A 308 22.12 17.52 0.72
CA VAL A 308 21.17 17.91 -0.33
C VAL A 308 21.70 17.56 -1.72
N TRP A 309 20.82 17.04 -2.57
CA TRP A 309 21.05 16.86 -4.00
C TRP A 309 19.91 17.49 -4.80
N GLU A 310 20.26 18.17 -5.87
CA GLU A 310 19.33 18.69 -6.87
C GLU A 310 19.50 17.93 -8.18
N VAL A 311 18.45 17.24 -8.60
CA VAL A 311 18.49 16.36 -9.77
C VAL A 311 17.43 16.84 -10.76
N PRO A 312 17.79 17.06 -12.04
CA PRO A 312 16.85 17.64 -12.98
C PRO A 312 15.67 16.69 -13.31
N ARG A 313 15.93 15.38 -13.38
CA ARG A 313 14.95 14.36 -13.78
C ARG A 313 15.32 12.98 -13.26
N ILE A 314 14.30 12.19 -12.93
CA ILE A 314 14.37 10.74 -12.73
C ILE A 314 13.26 10.12 -13.60
N ALA A 315 13.66 9.52 -14.71
CA ALA A 315 12.75 8.98 -15.70
C ALA A 315 12.03 7.72 -15.21
N ALA A 316 10.89 7.38 -15.83
CA ALA A 316 10.21 6.12 -15.56
C ALA A 316 11.14 4.91 -15.80
N ALA A 317 11.15 3.96 -14.85
CA ALA A 317 12.06 2.81 -14.75
C ALA A 317 13.54 3.16 -14.47
N GLU A 318 13.86 4.43 -14.16
CA GLU A 318 15.20 4.84 -13.78
C GLU A 318 15.48 4.58 -12.29
N LYS A 319 16.73 4.23 -11.99
CA LYS A 319 17.27 4.11 -10.64
C LYS A 319 18.56 4.94 -10.54
N GLN A 320 18.65 5.76 -9.51
CA GLN A 320 19.84 6.54 -9.17
C GLN A 320 20.32 6.21 -7.75
N THR A 321 21.63 6.30 -7.54
CA THR A 321 22.28 5.97 -6.26
C THR A 321 23.09 7.16 -5.78
N TYR A 322 23.00 7.44 -4.48
CA TYR A 322 23.72 8.49 -3.78
C TYR A 322 24.35 7.91 -2.52
N THR A 323 25.42 8.52 -2.03
CA THR A 323 26.02 8.10 -0.76
C THR A 323 26.19 9.27 0.19
N LEU A 324 26.06 8.98 1.48
CA LEU A 324 26.29 9.90 2.59
C LEU A 324 27.19 9.20 3.61
N THR A 325 28.40 9.72 3.81
CA THR A 325 29.31 9.24 4.85
C THR A 325 29.22 10.16 6.05
N LEU A 326 28.91 9.59 7.20
CA LEU A 326 28.86 10.28 8.48
C LEU A 326 29.87 9.65 9.43
N SER A 327 30.52 10.49 10.25
CA SER A 327 31.31 10.05 11.40
C SER A 327 30.46 10.10 12.67
N GLY A 328 30.73 9.21 13.63
CA GLY A 328 29.95 9.10 14.87
C GLY A 328 29.13 7.81 14.93
N PRO A 329 28.16 7.68 15.85
CA PRO A 329 27.40 6.44 16.04
C PRO A 329 26.66 6.00 14.78
N THR A 330 26.62 4.69 14.53
CA THR A 330 25.79 4.12 13.44
C THR A 330 24.32 4.19 13.84
N ALA A 331 23.46 4.65 12.92
CA ALA A 331 22.05 4.81 13.21
C ALA A 331 21.37 3.45 13.42
N GLN A 332 20.50 3.39 14.42
CA GLN A 332 19.72 2.19 14.72
C GLN A 332 18.48 2.15 13.84
N ILE A 333 18.18 0.97 13.28
CA ILE A 333 16.89 0.74 12.61
C ILE A 333 15.83 0.55 13.69
N TYR A 334 14.66 1.15 13.48
CA TYR A 334 13.48 0.89 14.29
C TYR A 334 12.25 0.73 13.40
N THR A 335 11.24 0.05 13.95
CA THR A 335 9.97 -0.13 13.26
C THR A 335 9.07 1.07 13.49
N LEU A 336 8.64 1.72 12.41
CA LEU A 336 7.64 2.78 12.44
C LEU A 336 6.29 2.20 12.93
N PRO A 337 5.61 2.85 13.88
CA PRO A 337 4.33 2.37 14.39
C PRO A 337 3.18 2.47 13.35
N GLY A 338 2.92 1.43 12.57
CA GLY A 338 1.76 1.35 11.67
C GLY A 338 2.05 0.57 10.38
N PRO A 339 1.05 0.40 9.49
CA PRO A 339 1.24 -0.32 8.24
C PRO A 339 1.99 0.57 7.23
N SER A 340 3.32 0.51 7.25
CA SER A 340 4.18 1.05 6.19
C SER A 340 4.67 -0.09 5.28
N PRO A 341 4.93 0.16 3.97
CA PRO A 341 5.44 -0.86 3.06
C PRO A 341 6.77 -1.50 3.49
N SER A 342 7.68 -0.74 4.12
CA SER A 342 8.91 -1.30 4.71
C SER A 342 8.83 -1.42 6.24
N GLY A 343 7.99 -0.60 6.89
CA GLY A 343 7.89 -0.55 8.34
C GLY A 343 9.14 -0.05 9.06
N GLN A 344 10.25 0.24 8.37
CA GLN A 344 11.56 0.51 8.99
C GLN A 344 12.11 1.90 8.64
N ALA A 345 12.71 2.55 9.62
CA ALA A 345 13.44 3.81 9.47
C ALA A 345 14.73 3.78 10.30
N PHE A 346 15.71 4.60 9.92
CA PHE A 346 16.89 4.86 10.74
C PHE A 346 16.60 5.99 11.72
N LYS A 347 16.88 5.77 13.01
CA LYS A 347 16.73 6.79 14.04
C LYS A 347 17.62 8.01 13.72
N GLY A 348 17.05 9.20 13.75
CA GLY A 348 17.70 10.46 13.43
C GLY A 348 17.63 10.86 11.94
N PHE A 349 17.10 9.98 11.07
CA PHE A 349 16.88 10.27 9.66
C PHE A 349 15.43 10.65 9.34
N GLU A 350 14.57 10.77 10.35
CA GLU A 350 13.14 11.11 10.19
C GLU A 350 12.97 12.44 9.44
N GLY A 351 12.09 12.46 8.45
CA GLY A 351 11.89 13.62 7.58
C GLY A 351 12.88 13.72 6.42
N SER A 352 13.81 12.79 6.27
CA SER A 352 14.56 12.63 5.01
C SER A 352 13.60 12.37 3.86
N THR A 353 13.75 13.11 2.75
CA THR A 353 12.70 13.24 1.73
C THR A 353 13.29 13.32 0.33
N VAL A 354 12.55 12.75 -0.63
CA VAL A 354 12.71 13.02 -2.06
C VAL A 354 11.50 13.82 -2.52
N TYR A 355 11.72 15.10 -2.81
CA TYR A 355 10.73 16.03 -3.33
C TYR A 355 10.89 16.19 -4.84
N TRP A 356 9.81 16.40 -5.58
CA TRP A 356 9.85 16.82 -6.98
C TRP A 356 8.76 17.85 -7.28
N ALA A 357 9.08 18.84 -8.13
CA ALA A 357 8.11 19.88 -8.47
C ALA A 357 7.11 19.42 -9.54
N ARG A 358 7.52 18.54 -10.46
CA ARG A 358 6.69 18.11 -11.60
C ARG A 358 6.77 16.59 -11.86
N PRO A 359 5.64 15.92 -12.14
CA PRO A 359 4.27 16.41 -11.96
C PRO A 359 3.94 16.55 -10.47
N GLY A 360 3.35 17.68 -10.09
CA GLY A 360 2.79 17.91 -8.76
C GLY A 360 1.26 17.82 -8.75
N VAL A 361 0.68 17.96 -7.57
CA VAL A 361 -0.78 18.08 -7.41
C VAL A 361 -1.32 19.30 -8.17
N ARG A 362 -2.42 19.12 -8.91
CA ARG A 362 -3.04 20.16 -9.75
C ARG A 362 -4.30 20.77 -9.14
N MET A 363 -4.83 20.15 -8.09
CA MET A 363 -5.95 20.68 -7.31
C MET A 363 -5.48 21.03 -5.89
N GLY A 364 -5.53 22.32 -5.56
CA GLY A 364 -5.32 22.84 -4.21
C GLY A 364 -6.60 23.48 -3.66
N PRO A 365 -6.62 23.91 -2.39
CA PRO A 365 -7.73 24.67 -1.84
C PRO A 365 -8.05 25.91 -2.70
N PRO A 366 -9.34 26.23 -2.94
CA PRO A 366 -10.54 25.60 -2.37
C PRO A 366 -11.04 24.37 -3.15
N LEU A 367 -10.47 24.03 -4.31
CA LEU A 367 -10.95 22.91 -5.14
C LEU A 367 -10.77 21.55 -4.48
N LEU A 368 -9.87 21.42 -3.51
CA LEU A 368 -9.65 20.19 -2.75
C LEU A 368 -10.03 20.44 -1.29
N SER A 369 -11.31 20.23 -0.95
CA SER A 369 -11.87 20.56 0.36
C SER A 369 -11.38 19.64 1.48
N TYR A 370 -11.00 18.39 1.14
CA TYR A 370 -10.43 17.45 2.10
C TYR A 370 -9.02 17.02 1.66
N ARG A 371 -8.01 17.36 2.45
CA ARG A 371 -6.59 17.15 2.12
C ARG A 371 -6.01 15.92 2.82
N ASP A 372 -5.13 15.22 2.12
CA ASP A 372 -4.15 14.35 2.74
C ASP A 372 -2.96 15.21 3.16
N LEU A 373 -2.90 15.49 4.45
CA LEU A 373 -1.92 16.38 5.05
C LEU A 373 -0.50 15.82 5.02
N ARG A 374 -0.29 14.59 4.56
CA ARG A 374 1.05 14.09 4.27
C ARG A 374 1.58 14.60 2.95
N LEU A 375 0.72 14.99 2.01
CA LEU A 375 1.12 15.52 0.71
C LEU A 375 1.40 17.03 0.78
N PRO A 376 2.41 17.53 0.06
CA PRO A 376 2.73 18.95 0.04
C PRO A 376 1.70 19.72 -0.82
N ASP A 377 1.58 21.03 -0.58
CA ASP A 377 0.70 21.91 -1.38
C ASP A 377 1.20 22.14 -2.80
N LYS A 378 2.50 21.99 -3.04
CA LYS A 378 3.15 22.17 -4.34
C LYS A 378 4.10 21.02 -4.60
N GLY A 379 4.16 20.58 -5.86
CA GLY A 379 4.94 19.42 -6.23
C GLY A 379 4.39 18.18 -5.56
N ASP A 380 5.28 17.28 -5.18
CA ASP A 380 4.98 16.03 -4.50
C ASP A 380 6.25 15.45 -3.86
N HIS A 381 6.11 14.47 -2.97
CA HIS A 381 7.26 13.88 -2.30
C HIS A 381 7.04 12.43 -1.82
N VAL A 382 8.15 11.80 -1.43
CA VAL A 382 8.15 10.57 -0.65
C VAL A 382 9.19 10.61 0.47
N ALA A 383 8.85 9.98 1.59
CA ALA A 383 9.80 9.76 2.68
C ALA A 383 10.87 8.73 2.28
N VAL A 384 12.08 8.91 2.80
CA VAL A 384 13.16 7.93 2.67
C VAL A 384 12.98 6.84 3.71
N SER A 385 12.86 5.60 3.26
CA SER A 385 12.70 4.42 4.14
C SER A 385 14.04 3.74 4.42
N ALA A 386 14.16 3.03 5.53
CA ALA A 386 15.33 2.16 5.74
C ALA A 386 15.13 0.83 4.99
N SER A 387 16.22 0.33 4.41
CA SER A 387 16.36 -1.06 3.96
C SER A 387 17.16 -1.83 5.00
N ALA A 388 16.71 -3.05 5.30
CA ALA A 388 17.59 -4.06 5.89
C ALA A 388 18.67 -4.48 4.88
N GLN A 389 19.82 -4.93 5.39
CA GLN A 389 20.89 -5.56 4.60
C GLN A 389 20.46 -6.92 4.06
#